data_AF-A0A1H0XBN6-F1
#
_entry.id   AF-A0A1H0XBN6-F1
#
_cell.length_a   1.000
_cell.length_b   1.000
_cell.length_c   1.000
_cell.angle_alpha   90.00
_cell.angle_beta   90.00
_cell.angle_gamma   90.00
#
_symmetry.space_group_name_H-M   'P 1'
#
loop_
_entity.id
_entity.type
_entity.pdbx_description
1 polymer ?
#
loop_
_entity_poly.entity_id
_entity_poly.type
_entity_poly.pdbx_seq_one_letter_code
_entity_poly.pdbx_strand_id
1 'polypeptide(L)' 'MATIIPIQENIFCEPCKDCGARPVIEQIKGNFSVRCPNDKTHYKTKPGLINIDDWNLKNKTYPPLGNVKNPQKAS' A
#
# COMPACT_ATOMS: atom_id res chain seq x y z
N MET A 1 9.68 -21.99 0.06
CA MET A 1 9.47 -20.88 -0.91
C MET A 1 8.47 -19.92 -0.29
N ALA A 2 8.64 -18.61 -0.46
CA ALA A 2 7.65 -17.64 0.03
C ALA A 2 6.44 -17.64 -0.92
N THR A 3 5.24 -17.81 -0.39
CA THR A 3 4.02 -17.83 -1.18
C THR A 3 3.51 -16.40 -1.33
N ILE A 4 3.20 -16.00 -2.57
CA ILE A 4 2.59 -14.70 -2.85
C ILE A 4 1.08 -14.91 -3.00
N ILE A 5 0.30 -14.14 -2.25
CA ILE A 5 -1.16 -14.20 -2.23
C ILE A 5 -1.68 -12.84 -2.71
N PRO A 6 -2.43 -12.80 -3.83
CA PRO A 6 -3.04 -11.57 -4.31
C PRO A 6 -4.15 -11.12 -3.35
N ILE A 7 -4.27 -9.81 -3.14
CA ILE A 7 -5.33 -9.23 -2.31
C ILE A 7 -6.57 -9.02 -3.17
N GLN A 8 -7.71 -9.54 -2.71
CA GLN A 8 -9.00 -9.36 -3.38
C GLN A 8 -9.30 -7.88 -3.64
N GLU A 9 -9.93 -7.57 -4.77
CA GLU A 9 -10.19 -6.20 -5.22
C GLU A 9 -11.08 -5.39 -4.26
N ASN A 10 -11.94 -6.06 -3.50
CA ASN A 10 -12.83 -5.42 -2.52
C ASN A 10 -12.11 -4.88 -1.28
N ILE A 11 -10.87 -5.28 -1.03
CA ILE A 11 -10.07 -4.76 0.07
C ILE A 11 -9.39 -3.49 -0.41
N PHE A 12 -9.63 -2.39 0.30
CA PHE A 12 -8.94 -1.14 -0.01
C PHE A 12 -7.46 -1.24 0.35
N CYS A 13 -6.59 -0.97 -0.62
CA CYS A 13 -5.15 -0.88 -0.43
C CYS A 13 -4.63 0.28 -1.27
N GLU A 14 -3.85 1.16 -0.66
CA GLU A 14 -3.11 2.19 -1.37
C GLU A 14 -2.15 1.52 -2.36
N PRO A 15 -1.99 2.08 -3.58
CA PRO A 15 -0.99 1.60 -4.52
C PRO A 15 0.41 1.83 -3.94
N CYS A 16 1.39 1.03 -4.39
CA CYS A 16 2.78 1.26 -4.03
C CYS A 16 3.20 2.68 -4.44
N LYS A 17 3.69 3.48 -3.49
CA LYS A 17 4.09 4.88 -3.74
C LYS A 17 5.20 5.02 -4.80
N ASP A 18 6.01 3.98 -4.97
CA ASP A 18 7.20 4.00 -5.83
C ASP A 18 6.88 3.60 -7.28
N CYS A 19 5.88 2.73 -7.51
CA CYS A 19 5.56 2.20 -8.85
C CYS A 19 4.07 2.12 -9.21
N GLY A 20 3.17 2.49 -8.30
CA GLY A 20 1.72 2.45 -8.50
C GLY A 20 1.09 1.05 -8.44
N ALA A 21 1.87 -0.02 -8.30
CA ALA A 21 1.34 -1.39 -8.29
C ALA A 21 0.53 -1.70 -7.02
N ARG A 22 -0.55 -2.49 -7.17
CA ARG A 22 -1.33 -3.00 -6.03
C ARG A 22 -0.47 -3.97 -5.19
N PRO A 23 -0.46 -3.84 -3.86
CA PRO A 23 0.32 -4.74 -3.02
C PRO A 23 -0.16 -6.18 -3.08
N VAL A 24 0.74 -7.08 -2.66
CA VAL A 24 0.47 -8.50 -2.44
C VAL A 24 0.87 -8.90 -1.02
N ILE A 25 0.29 -10.00 -0.53
CA ILE A 25 0.69 -10.60 0.74
C ILE A 25 1.77 -11.65 0.46
N GLU A 26 2.91 -11.53 1.15
CA GLU A 26 3.96 -12.54 1.16
C GLU A 26 3.88 -13.33 2.47
N GLN A 27 3.72 -14.65 2.33
CA GLN A 27 3.78 -15.58 3.46
C GLN A 27 5.24 -15.99 3.73
N ILE A 28 5.72 -15.59 4.90
CA ILE A 28 7.01 -15.94 5.48
C ILE A 28 6.76 -17.04 6.53
N LYS A 29 7.74 -17.86 6.92
CA LYS A 29 7.55 -18.98 7.87
C LYS A 29 6.79 -18.56 9.15
N GLY A 30 5.48 -18.84 9.19
CA GLY A 30 4.57 -18.50 10.30
C GLY A 30 4.10 -17.03 10.35
N ASN A 31 4.48 -16.19 9.38
CA ASN A 31 4.19 -14.76 9.37
C ASN A 31 3.70 -14.30 7.98
N PHE A 32 3.06 -13.14 7.94
CA PHE A 32 2.63 -12.47 6.73
C PHE A 32 3.26 -11.08 6.67
N SER A 33 3.48 -10.59 5.45
CA SER A 33 3.89 -9.20 5.21
C SER A 33 3.21 -8.69 3.96
N VAL A 34 2.80 -7.43 3.96
CA VAL A 34 2.26 -6.75 2.78
C VAL A 34 3.41 -6.07 2.06
N ARG A 35 3.51 -6.26 0.75
CA ARG A 35 4.65 -5.76 -0.03
C ARG A 35 4.30 -5.44 -1.48
N CYS A 36 5.20 -4.72 -2.14
CA CYS A 36 5.14 -4.52 -3.59
C CYS A 36 5.38 -5.84 -4.34
N PRO A 37 4.58 -6.15 -5.39
CA PRO A 37 4.81 -7.31 -6.24
C PRO A 37 6.00 -7.14 -7.20
N ASN A 38 6.26 -5.91 -7.64
CA ASN A 38 7.24 -5.63 -8.69
C ASN A 38 8.68 -5.58 -8.16
N ASP A 39 8.88 -5.05 -6.96
CA ASP A 39 10.22 -4.89 -6.38
C ASP A 39 10.22 -5.24 -4.87
N LYS A 40 11.25 -5.96 -4.43
CA LYS A 40 11.52 -6.36 -3.04
C LYS A 40 12.09 -5.23 -2.19
N THR A 41 12.66 -4.21 -2.82
CA THR A 41 13.34 -3.08 -2.19
C THR A 41 12.37 -1.97 -1.81
N HIS A 42 11.18 -1.94 -2.42
CA HIS A 42 10.10 -1.05 -2.03
C HIS A 42 9.67 -1.33 -0.60
N TYR A 43 8.89 -0.40 -0.05
CA TYR A 43 8.34 -0.57 1.29
C TYR A 43 7.66 -1.94 1.43
N LYS A 44 7.85 -2.56 2.58
CA LYS A 44 7.14 -3.76 3.01
C LYS A 44 6.84 -3.66 4.49
N THR A 45 5.71 -4.24 4.84
CA THR A 45 5.21 -4.29 6.19
C THR A 45 6.07 -5.21 7.05
N LYS A 46 6.11 -4.98 8.37
CA LYS A 46 6.84 -5.87 9.28
C LYS A 46 6.25 -7.30 9.22
N PRO A 47 7.09 -8.35 9.26
CA PRO A 47 6.59 -9.73 9.36
C PRO A 47 5.75 -9.91 10.62
N GLY A 48 4.52 -10.41 10.45
CA GLY A 48 3.59 -10.64 11.55
C GLY A 48 2.20 -10.98 11.03
N LEU A 49 1.17 -10.34 11.59
CA LEU A 49 -0.17 -10.38 11.01
C LEU A 49 -0.26 -9.41 9.81
N ILE A 50 -1.16 -9.72 8.87
CA ILE A 50 -1.43 -8.85 7.72
C ILE A 50 -1.85 -7.47 8.23
N ASN A 51 -1.08 -6.43 7.90
CA ASN A 51 -1.34 -5.06 8.34
C ASN A 51 -1.49 -4.14 7.12
N ILE A 52 -2.72 -4.04 6.61
CA ILE A 52 -3.04 -3.17 5.46
C ILE A 52 -2.98 -1.69 5.85
N ASP A 53 -3.27 -1.36 7.10
CA ASP A 53 -3.25 0.03 7.57
C ASP A 53 -1.84 0.62 7.59
N ASP A 54 -0.83 -0.15 8.04
CA ASP A 54 0.58 0.27 7.99
C ASP A 54 1.06 0.41 6.54
N TRP A 55 0.65 -0.50 5.66
CA TRP A 55 0.88 -0.35 4.22
C TRP A 55 0.29 0.94 3.68
N ASN A 56 -0.99 1.18 3.95
CA ASN A 56 -1.70 2.37 3.47
C ASN A 56 -1.07 3.64 4.02
N LEU A 57 -0.77 3.70 5.33
CA LEU A 57 -0.15 4.87 5.95
C LEU A 57 1.19 5.25 5.31
N LYS A 58 1.99 4.25 4.93
CA LYS A 58 3.33 4.43 4.36
C LYS A 58 3.33 4.66 2.86
N ASN A 59 2.27 4.26 2.16
CA ASN A 59 2.10 4.46 0.73
C ASN A 59 1.10 5.56 0.36
N LYS A 60 0.40 6.13 1.34
CA LYS A 60 -0.52 7.24 1.14
C LYS A 60 0.21 8.41 0.49
N THR A 61 -0.21 8.76 -0.72
CA THR A 61 0.25 9.97 -1.38
C THR A 61 -0.39 11.17 -0.70
N TYR A 62 0.39 11.93 0.07
CA TYR A 62 -0.07 13.21 0.58
C TYR A 62 -0.01 14.21 -0.58
N PRO A 63 -1.10 14.97 -0.84
CA PRO A 63 -0.98 16.11 -1.73
C PRO A 63 0.11 17.04 -1.16
N PRO A 64 0.94 17.66 -2.01
CA PRO A 64 1.88 18.66 -1.55
C PRO A 64 1.09 19.73 -0.79
N LEU A 65 1.65 20.23 0.31
CA LEU A 65 1.06 21.27 1.17
C LEU A 65 0.85 22.64 0.46
N GLY A 66 0.88 22.67 -0.88
CA GLY A 66 0.68 23.84 -1.71
C GLY A 66 -0.41 23.62 -2.75
N ASN A 67 -1.42 24.50 -2.70
CA ASN A 67 -2.57 24.67 -3.61
C ASN A 67 -3.82 23.83 -3.33
N VAL A 68 -4.40 24.02 -2.14
CA VAL A 68 -5.87 24.04 -2.02
C VAL A 68 -6.38 25.22 -2.86
N LYS A 69 -6.62 25.01 -4.16
CA LYS A 69 -7.54 25.90 -4.88
C LYS A 69 -8.92 25.59 -4.31
N ASN A 70 -9.33 26.45 -3.38
CA ASN A 70 -10.67 26.50 -2.80
C ASN A 70 -11.70 26.27 -3.93
N PRO A 71 -12.61 25.27 -3.85
CA PRO A 71 -13.69 25.19 -4.81
C PRO A 71 -14.54 26.44 -4.62
N GLN A 72 -14.39 27.42 -5.53
CA GLN A 72 -15.24 28.59 -5.60
C GLN A 72 -16.68 28.09 -5.75
N LYS A 73 -17.47 28.33 -4.71
CA LYS A 73 -18.91 28.19 -4.69
C LYS A 73 -19.47 29.15 -5.75
N ALA A 74 -19.86 28.63 -6.90
CA ALA A 74 -20.69 29.34 -7.86
C ALA A 74 -22.16 29.10 -7.49
N SER A 75 -22.79 30.09 -6.86
CA SER A 75 -24.24 30.29 -6.80
C SER A 75 -24.50 31.75 -6.45
#